data_AF-A0A7C7PFT9-F1
#
_entry.id   AF-A0A7C7PFT9-F1
#
_cell.length_a   1.000
_cell.length_b   1.000
_cell.length_c   1.000
_cell.angle_alpha   90.00
_cell.angle_beta   90.00
_cell.angle_gamma   90.00
#
_symmetry.space_group_name_H-M   'P 1'
#
loop_
_entity.id
_entity.type
_entity.pdbx_description
1 polymer ?
#
loop_
_entity_poly.entity_id
_entity_poly.type
_entity_poly.pdbx_seq_one_letter_code
_entity_poly.pdbx_strand_id
1 'polypeptide(L)'
;MDSLTLRWPSSRVEAEFAYLLSASAVTYLLSESGDRGLKVFLERWHLDKAFEPAFRSVFGLTTSQFEEDWKKHVKDRYGWLFILSHSAIFWMALALILLLVVQVRRTRNQEKMARLRARELPEQPAYWI
;
A
#
# COMPACT_ATOMS: atom_id res chain seq x y z
N MET A 1 -2.68 -24.06 -29.61
CA MET A 1 -3.79 -23.46 -28.83
C MET A 1 -3.60 -23.96 -27.43
N ASP A 2 -2.83 -23.19 -26.68
CA ASP A 2 -2.14 -23.65 -25.48
C ASP A 2 -3.04 -23.45 -24.25
N SER A 3 -3.35 -24.57 -23.63
CA SER A 3 -3.77 -24.78 -22.23
C SER A 3 -4.16 -23.54 -21.41
N LEU A 4 -5.44 -23.15 -21.48
CA LEU A 4 -6.12 -22.58 -20.31
C LEU A 4 -6.29 -23.68 -19.25
N THR A 5 -5.20 -24.04 -18.58
CA THR A 5 -5.30 -24.79 -17.33
C THR A 5 -5.85 -23.84 -16.28
N LEU A 6 -7.19 -23.74 -16.21
CA LEU A 6 -7.89 -23.23 -15.04
C LEU A 6 -7.57 -24.18 -13.88
N ARG A 7 -6.39 -24.02 -13.28
CA ARG A 7 -6.04 -24.70 -12.04
C ARG A 7 -6.82 -23.97 -10.95
N TRP A 8 -7.84 -24.65 -10.44
CA TRP A 8 -8.54 -24.18 -9.25
C TRP A 8 -7.52 -23.99 -8.11
N PRO A 9 -7.60 -22.90 -7.32
CA PRO A 9 -6.70 -22.67 -6.20
C PRO A 9 -6.62 -23.91 -5.30
N SER A 10 -5.44 -24.48 -5.16
CA SER A 10 -5.27 -25.72 -4.36
C SER A 10 -4.92 -25.41 -2.91
N SER A 11 -4.46 -24.19 -2.63
CA SER A 11 -4.17 -23.70 -1.29
C SER A 11 -5.19 -22.65 -0.81
N ARG A 12 -5.40 -22.61 0.52
CA ARG A 12 -6.26 -21.61 1.16
C ARG A 12 -5.80 -20.18 0.84
N VAL A 13 -4.50 -19.94 0.83
CA VAL A 13 -3.91 -18.62 0.57
C VAL A 13 -4.19 -18.17 -0.87
N GLU A 14 -4.06 -19.06 -1.86
CA GLU A 14 -4.42 -18.75 -3.25
C GLU A 14 -5.91 -18.47 -3.41
N ALA A 15 -6.78 -19.23 -2.73
CA ALA A 15 -8.21 -18.98 -2.75
C ALA A 15 -8.56 -17.61 -2.13
N GLU A 16 -8.00 -17.30 -0.96
CA GLU A 16 -8.16 -16.00 -0.30
C GLU A 16 -7.70 -14.86 -1.22
N PHE A 17 -6.55 -15.02 -1.90
CA PHE A 17 -6.05 -14.04 -2.85
C PHE A 17 -6.98 -13.88 -4.06
N ALA A 18 -7.51 -14.97 -4.63
CA ALA A 18 -8.47 -14.92 -5.72
C ALA A 18 -9.77 -14.20 -5.33
N TYR A 19 -10.27 -14.42 -4.11
CA TYR A 19 -11.42 -13.70 -3.57
C TYR A 19 -11.14 -12.21 -3.41
N LEU A 20 -9.96 -11.84 -2.90
CA LEU A 20 -9.56 -10.44 -2.76
C LEU A 20 -9.46 -9.75 -4.13
N LEU A 21 -8.86 -10.41 -5.13
CA LEU A 21 -8.80 -9.87 -6.49
C LEU A 21 -10.20 -9.68 -7.07
N SER A 22 -11.07 -10.68 -6.95
CA SER A 22 -12.45 -10.60 -7.44
C SER A 22 -13.23 -9.47 -6.75
N ALA A 23 -13.11 -9.36 -5.42
CA ALA A 23 -13.73 -8.29 -4.66
C ALA A 23 -13.22 -6.91 -5.11
N SER A 24 -11.91 -6.77 -5.37
CA SER A 24 -11.34 -5.50 -5.86
C SER A 24 -11.84 -5.13 -7.25
N ALA A 25 -11.99 -6.12 -8.16
CA ALA A 25 -12.50 -5.90 -9.50
C ALA A 25 -13.98 -5.48 -9.48
N VAL A 26 -14.80 -6.16 -8.69
CA VAL A 26 -16.23 -5.78 -8.51
C VAL A 26 -16.35 -4.41 -7.86
N THR A 27 -15.51 -4.09 -6.88
CA THR A 27 -15.51 -2.76 -6.23
C THR A 27 -15.10 -1.66 -7.21
N TYR A 28 -14.08 -1.91 -8.04
CA TYR A 28 -13.68 -0.97 -9.09
C TYR A 28 -14.81 -0.75 -10.10
N LEU A 29 -15.42 -1.83 -10.58
CA LEU A 29 -16.56 -1.76 -11.50
C LEU A 29 -17.74 -1.00 -10.87
N LEU A 30 -18.01 -1.21 -9.59
CA LEU A 30 -19.06 -0.49 -8.86
C LEU A 30 -18.74 0.99 -8.71
N SER A 31 -17.47 1.35 -8.49
CA SER A 31 -17.05 2.74 -8.38
C SER A 31 -17.20 3.53 -9.69
N GLU A 32 -17.01 2.87 -10.83
CA GLU A 32 -17.16 3.47 -12.18
C GLU A 32 -18.63 3.53 -12.63
N SER A 33 -19.39 2.45 -12.42
CA SER A 33 -20.73 2.28 -13.00
C SER A 33 -21.91 2.43 -12.03
N GLY A 34 -21.64 2.46 -10.73
CA GLY A 34 -22.64 2.46 -9.66
C GLY A 34 -23.46 1.17 -9.59
N ASP A 35 -24.32 1.07 -8.56
CA ASP A 35 -25.17 -0.12 -8.33
C ASP A 35 -26.09 -0.44 -9.52
N ARG A 36 -26.53 0.60 -10.24
CA ARG A 36 -27.43 0.44 -11.38
C ARG A 36 -26.75 -0.27 -12.55
N GLY A 37 -25.50 0.08 -12.86
CA GLY A 37 -24.74 -0.56 -13.94
C GLY A 37 -24.59 -2.05 -13.69
N LEU A 38 -24.18 -2.43 -12.47
CA LEU A 38 -24.02 -3.83 -12.10
C LEU A 38 -25.34 -4.61 -12.16
N LYS A 39 -26.45 -4.04 -11.69
CA LYS A 39 -27.78 -4.69 -11.76
C LYS A 39 -28.20 -4.97 -13.20
N VAL A 40 -28.09 -3.97 -14.08
CA VAL A 40 -28.44 -4.13 -15.50
C VAL A 40 -27.54 -5.16 -16.18
N PHE A 41 -26.26 -5.19 -15.85
CA PHE A 41 -25.33 -6.22 -16.34
C PHE A 41 -25.74 -7.63 -15.93
N LEU A 42 -26.03 -7.86 -14.64
CA LEU A 42 -26.44 -9.18 -14.15
C LEU A 42 -27.75 -9.64 -14.79
N GLU A 43 -28.72 -8.74 -14.97
CA GLU A 43 -29.98 -9.05 -15.64
C GLU A 43 -29.78 -9.44 -17.11
N ARG A 44 -29.00 -8.66 -17.86
CA ARG A 44 -28.68 -8.96 -19.27
C ARG A 44 -27.89 -10.24 -19.42
N TRP A 45 -26.88 -10.44 -18.59
CA TRP A 45 -26.09 -11.67 -18.62
C TRP A 45 -26.95 -12.89 -18.31
N HIS A 46 -27.89 -12.78 -17.37
CA HIS A 46 -28.83 -13.84 -17.07
C HIS A 46 -29.73 -14.19 -18.28
N LEU A 47 -30.16 -13.20 -19.06
CA LEU A 47 -31.01 -13.39 -20.25
C LEU A 47 -30.22 -13.93 -21.46
N ASP A 48 -29.12 -13.27 -21.80
CA ASP A 48 -28.35 -13.54 -23.02
C ASP A 48 -27.45 -14.79 -22.88
N LYS A 49 -27.18 -15.23 -21.65
CA LYS A 49 -26.22 -16.31 -21.30
C LYS A 49 -24.81 -16.11 -21.89
N ALA A 50 -24.49 -14.90 -22.34
CA ALA A 50 -23.22 -14.55 -22.94
C ALA A 50 -22.58 -13.39 -22.16
N PHE A 51 -21.48 -13.67 -21.47
CA PHE A 51 -20.82 -12.72 -20.59
C PHE A 51 -20.24 -11.52 -21.35
N GLU A 52 -19.36 -11.77 -22.32
CA GLU A 52 -18.66 -10.70 -23.06
C GLU A 52 -19.63 -9.75 -23.79
N PRO A 53 -20.65 -10.24 -24.53
CA PRO A 53 -21.63 -9.35 -25.16
C PRO A 53 -22.44 -8.54 -24.13
N ALA A 54 -22.89 -9.16 -23.05
CA ALA A 54 -23.65 -8.47 -22.00
C ALA A 54 -22.79 -7.38 -21.34
N PHE A 55 -21.54 -7.71 -20.99
CA PHE A 55 -20.58 -6.79 -20.38
C PHE A 55 -20.32 -5.59 -21.28
N ARG A 56 -20.00 -5.84 -22.56
CA ARG A 56 -19.77 -4.79 -23.55
C ARG A 56 -21.01 -3.94 -23.81
N SER A 57 -22.20 -4.53 -23.77
CA SER A 57 -23.45 -3.79 -23.99
C SER A 57 -23.78 -2.81 -22.86
N VAL A 58 -23.34 -3.10 -21.63
CA VAL A 58 -23.63 -2.28 -20.44
C VAL A 58 -22.53 -1.27 -20.16
N PHE A 59 -21.27 -1.72 -20.20
CA PHE A 59 -20.12 -0.89 -19.81
C PHE A 59 -19.43 -0.24 -21.01
N GLY A 60 -19.71 -0.67 -22.24
CA GLY A 60 -19.08 -0.13 -23.45
C GLY A 60 -17.62 -0.57 -23.66
N LEU A 61 -17.10 -1.45 -22.81
CA LEU A 61 -15.71 -1.91 -22.80
C LEU A 61 -15.66 -3.43 -22.97
N THR A 62 -14.56 -3.96 -23.49
CA THR A 62 -14.30 -5.41 -23.44
C THR A 62 -13.76 -5.83 -22.08
N THR A 63 -13.87 -7.11 -21.74
CA THR A 63 -13.31 -7.62 -20.47
C THR A 63 -11.79 -7.41 -20.40
N SER A 64 -11.09 -7.51 -21.55
CA SER A 64 -9.64 -7.26 -21.61
C SER A 64 -9.29 -5.80 -21.32
N GLN A 65 -10.04 -4.84 -21.87
CA GLN A 65 -9.84 -3.42 -21.58
C GLN A 65 -10.10 -3.13 -20.10
N PHE A 66 -11.20 -3.66 -19.57
CA PHE A 66 -11.51 -3.56 -18.14
C PHE A 66 -10.38 -4.13 -17.27
N GLU A 67 -9.83 -5.30 -17.61
CA GLU A 67 -8.74 -5.90 -16.85
C GLU A 67 -7.47 -5.03 -16.87
N GLU A 68 -7.12 -4.45 -18.02
CA GLU A 68 -5.98 -3.54 -18.13
C GLU A 68 -6.16 -2.28 -17.28
N ASP A 69 -7.34 -1.67 -17.33
CA ASP A 69 -7.63 -0.44 -16.59
C ASP A 69 -7.74 -0.70 -15.08
N TRP A 70 -8.37 -1.82 -14.69
CA TRP A 70 -8.37 -2.29 -13.32
C TRP A 70 -6.96 -2.56 -12.79
N LYS A 71 -6.09 -3.20 -13.58
CA LYS A 71 -4.68 -3.43 -13.19
C LYS A 71 -3.94 -2.11 -12.96
N LYS A 72 -4.14 -1.11 -13.81
CA LYS A 72 -3.58 0.25 -13.62
C LYS A 72 -4.11 0.86 -12.33
N HIS A 73 -5.43 0.82 -12.11
CA HIS A 73 -6.06 1.36 -10.90
C HIS A 73 -5.52 0.71 -9.61
N VAL A 74 -5.41 -0.62 -9.57
CA VAL A 74 -4.85 -1.36 -8.43
C VAL A 74 -3.39 -0.99 -8.23
N LYS A 75 -2.61 -0.88 -9.31
CA LYS A 75 -1.21 -0.46 -9.24
C LYS A 75 -1.05 0.97 -8.73
N ASP A 76 -1.91 1.90 -9.08
CA ASP A 76 -1.84 3.27 -8.56
C ASP A 76 -2.28 3.33 -7.09
N ARG A 77 -3.35 2.61 -6.73
CA ARG A 77 -3.89 2.60 -5.37
C ARG A 77 -3.04 1.82 -4.36
N TYR A 78 -2.36 0.76 -4.77
CA TYR A 78 -1.57 -0.11 -3.87
C TYR A 78 -0.07 -0.16 -4.22
N GLY A 79 0.34 0.33 -5.39
CA GLY A 79 1.75 0.30 -5.80
C GLY A 79 2.64 1.18 -4.95
N TRP A 80 2.12 2.25 -4.34
CA TRP A 80 2.86 3.06 -3.36
C TRP A 80 3.24 2.25 -2.12
N LEU A 81 2.41 1.30 -1.66
CA LEU A 81 2.75 0.39 -0.55
C LEU A 81 3.92 -0.52 -0.91
N PHE A 82 3.96 -0.98 -2.17
CA PHE A 82 5.04 -1.80 -2.66
C PHE A 82 6.34 -1.00 -2.74
N ILE A 83 6.27 0.25 -3.22
CA ILE A 83 7.39 1.20 -3.24
C ILE A 83 7.87 1.49 -1.82
N LEU A 84 6.99 1.76 -0.85
CA LEU A 84 7.38 1.99 0.55
C LEU A 84 7.99 0.76 1.21
N SER A 85 7.45 -0.44 0.93
CA SER A 85 7.96 -1.69 1.50
C SER A 85 9.31 -2.10 0.90
N HIS A 86 9.53 -1.85 -0.41
CA HIS A 86 10.77 -2.24 -1.10
C HIS A 86 11.80 -1.10 -1.24
N SER A 87 11.45 0.15 -0.95
CA SER A 87 12.41 1.25 -1.00
C SER A 87 13.31 1.21 0.22
N ALA A 88 14.34 0.36 0.16
CA ALA A 88 15.49 0.40 1.05
C ALA A 88 16.07 1.84 1.11
N ILE A 89 15.97 2.61 0.03
CA ILE A 89 16.35 4.03 -0.04
C ILE A 89 15.48 4.90 0.88
N PHE A 90 14.17 4.68 0.93
CA PHE A 90 13.26 5.40 1.83
C PHE A 90 13.60 5.07 3.30
N TRP A 91 13.78 3.80 3.62
CA TRP A 91 14.19 3.36 4.95
C TRP A 91 15.59 3.85 5.33
N MET A 92 16.54 3.90 4.39
CA MET A 92 17.86 4.50 4.62
C MET A 92 17.77 6.00 4.86
N ALA A 93 16.98 6.74 4.06
CA ALA A 93 16.79 8.17 4.25
C ALA A 93 16.14 8.47 5.61
N LEU A 94 15.10 7.71 5.98
CA LEU A 94 14.44 7.82 7.28
C LEU A 94 15.42 7.51 8.42
N ALA A 95 16.20 6.43 8.30
CA ALA A 95 17.23 6.09 9.28
C ALA A 95 18.28 7.20 9.41
N LEU A 96 18.73 7.78 8.29
CA LEU A 96 19.71 8.87 8.28
C LEU A 96 19.16 10.13 8.97
N ILE A 97 17.90 10.50 8.70
CA ILE A 97 17.21 11.61 9.36
C ILE A 97 17.14 11.37 10.86
N LEU A 98 16.73 10.18 11.30
CA LEU A 98 16.68 9.83 12.72
C LEU A 98 18.06 9.90 13.38
N LEU A 99 19.10 9.42 12.68
CA LEU A 99 20.49 9.49 13.14
C LEU A 99 20.93 10.94 13.34
N LEU A 100 20.66 11.81 12.36
CA LEU A 100 20.94 13.25 12.45
C LEU A 100 20.18 13.91 13.62
N VAL A 101 18.90 13.59 13.80
CA VAL A 101 18.10 14.11 14.93
C VAL A 101 18.69 13.69 16.27
N VAL A 102 19.10 12.43 16.41
CA VAL A 102 19.74 11.91 17.62
C VAL A 102 21.09 12.59 17.85
N GLN A 103 21.88 12.80 16.79
CA GLN A 103 23.18 13.44 16.86
C GLN A 103 23.07 14.91 17.29
N VAL A 104 22.14 15.67 16.69
CA VAL A 104 21.83 17.05 17.09
C VAL A 104 21.28 17.13 18.52
N ARG A 105 20.44 16.17 18.92
CA ARG A 105 19.98 16.09 20.32
C ARG A 105 21.14 15.79 21.27
N ARG A 106 22.03 14.86 20.92
CA ARG A 106 23.20 14.50 21.74
C ARG A 106 24.15 15.68 21.91
N THR A 107 24.48 16.40 20.84
CA THR A 107 25.37 17.57 20.93
C THR A 107 24.76 18.67 21.80
N ARG A 108 23.47 18.99 21.60
CA ARG A 108 22.76 19.96 22.44
C ARG A 108 22.65 19.54 23.92
N ASN A 109 22.51 18.25 24.17
CA ASN A 109 22.47 17.73 25.55
C ASN A 109 23.87 17.78 26.20
N GLN A 110 24.93 17.52 25.44
CA GLN A 110 26.30 17.69 25.93
C GLN A 110 26.67 19.15 26.17
N GLU A 111 26.24 20.08 25.33
CA GLU A 111 26.41 21.52 25.56
C GLU A 111 25.70 21.99 26.83
N LYS A 112 24.49 21.47 27.10
CA LYS A 112 23.78 21.73 28.36
C LYS A 112 24.54 21.18 29.57
N MET A 113 25.05 19.95 29.49
CA MET A 113 25.85 19.33 30.57
C MET A 113 27.19 20.05 30.78
N ALA A 114 27.84 20.53 29.71
CA ALA A 114 29.07 21.30 29.79
C ALA A 114 28.85 22.67 30.45
N ARG A 115 27.71 23.34 30.16
CA ARG A 115 27.32 24.57 30.86
C ARG A 115 26.99 24.36 32.33
N LEU A 116 26.45 23.20 32.70
CA LEU A 116 26.21 22.84 34.10
C LEU A 116 27.52 22.54 34.83
N ARG A 117 28.46 21.79 34.23
CA ARG A 117 29.80 21.56 34.80
C ARG A 117 30.65 22.82 34.90
N ALA A 118 30.49 23.78 33.99
CA ALA A 118 31.17 25.07 34.07
C ALA A 118 30.60 25.98 35.20
N ARG A 119 29.43 25.64 35.75
CA ARG A 119 28.85 26.28 36.95
C ARG A 119 29.15 25.53 38.24
N GLU A 120 29.63 24.30 38.18
CA GLU A 120 30.23 23.63 39.32
C GLU A 120 31.61 24.25 39.57
N LEU A 121 31.65 25.17 40.53
CA LEU A 121 32.89 25.64 41.16
C LEU A 121 33.73 24.43 41.60
N PRO A 122 35.08 24.52 41.60
CA PRO A 122 35.91 23.43 42.09
C PRO A 122 35.49 23.07 43.52
N GLU A 123 34.99 21.85 43.71
CA GLU A 123 34.80 21.27 45.03
C GLU A 123 36.18 21.09 45.67
N GLN A 124 36.64 22.14 46.35
CA GLN A 124 37.55 22.00 47.47
C GLN A 124 36.89 22.63 48.70
N PRO A 125 36.25 21.83 49.57
CA PRO A 125 36.27 22.13 50.99
C PRO A 125 37.59 21.59 51.56
N ALA A 126 38.62 22.44 51.52
CA ALA A 126 39.86 22.25 52.26
C ALA A 126 39.64 22.52 53.77
N TYR A 127 38.79 21.73 54.42
CA TYR A 127 38.50 21.85 55.86
C TYR A 127 38.46 20.49 56.52
N TRP A 128 39.61 19.81 56.61
CA TRP A 128 39.92 18.87 57.69
C TRP A 128 41.45 18.80 57.85
N ILE A 129 42.00 19.76 58.61
CA ILE A 129 43.14 19.57 59.53
C ILE A 129 42.54 19.54 60.92
#